data_AF-A0A2V6IN95-F1
#
_entry.id   AF-A0A2V6IN95-F1
#
_cell.length_a   1.000
_cell.length_b   1.000
_cell.length_c   1.000
_cell.angle_alpha   90.00
_cell.angle_beta   90.00
_cell.angle_gamma   90.00
#
_symmetry.space_group_name_H-M   'P 1'
#
loop_
_entity.id
_entity.type
_entity.pdbx_description
1 polymer ?
#
loop_
_entity_poly.entity_id
_entity_poly.type
_entity_poly.pdbx_seq_one_letter_code
_entity_poly.pdbx_strand_id
1 'polypeptide(L)'
;MAELGYAFRDLPWKTLDFFTDKSADAGLLDIFTINDGSPGVGIGGLGTTFMVQPTMTAGNVNLNSLYLDPNNSNLAPVGPPILAGALWDDSSSTVAAMGVGDQTAQTMTSRLVNARSATPMQNKAELITRASLPTTILPTAANDPQAVKARREVVARAMSSVSQTRVWNVLIDVVAQSGHFKPNASNLQNDFIVEGEQHYWVHVAIDRFTGQVIDKQIEVVNE
;
A
#
# COMPACT_ATOMS: atom_id res chain seq x y z
N MET A 1 16.92 -11.82 -4.85
CA MET A 1 15.47 -11.88 -5.11
C MET A 1 15.29 -11.92 -6.62
N ALA A 2 14.63 -12.95 -7.16
CA ALA A 2 14.29 -12.97 -8.58
C ALA A 2 13.07 -12.05 -8.76
N GLU A 3 13.26 -10.94 -9.47
CA GLU A 3 12.21 -9.97 -9.73
C GLU A 3 11.24 -10.54 -10.77
N LEU A 4 9.92 -10.36 -10.54
CA LEU A 4 8.84 -10.93 -11.37
C LEU A 4 8.96 -10.54 -12.86
N GLY A 5 9.62 -9.42 -13.17
CA GLY A 5 9.90 -8.97 -14.54
C GLY A 5 10.85 -9.87 -15.35
N TYR A 6 11.67 -10.69 -14.68
CA TYR A 6 12.63 -11.63 -15.28
C TYR A 6 12.10 -13.06 -15.38
N ALA A 7 10.87 -13.32 -14.94
CA ALA A 7 10.25 -14.62 -15.11
C ALA A 7 9.90 -14.85 -16.58
N PHE A 8 10.31 -16.01 -17.11
CA PHE A 8 9.94 -16.44 -18.44
C PHE A 8 8.57 -17.14 -18.41
N ARG A 9 7.76 -16.84 -19.42
CA ARG A 9 6.64 -17.69 -19.84
C ARG A 9 7.20 -18.98 -20.42
N ASP A 10 6.32 -19.97 -20.57
CA ASP A 10 6.56 -21.32 -21.13
C ASP A 10 7.31 -21.36 -22.49
N LEU A 11 7.54 -20.21 -23.14
CA LEU A 11 8.34 -20.07 -24.34
C LEU A 11 9.70 -19.43 -24.04
N PRO A 12 10.81 -19.98 -24.57
CA PRO A 12 12.14 -19.37 -24.44
C PRO A 12 12.10 -17.89 -24.83
N TRP A 13 12.72 -17.04 -23.99
CA TRP A 13 12.89 -15.61 -24.23
C TRP A 13 11.60 -14.78 -24.23
N LYS A 14 10.45 -15.37 -23.90
CA LYS A 14 9.20 -14.64 -23.68
C LYS A 14 9.00 -14.41 -22.19
N THR A 15 9.03 -13.17 -21.74
CA THR A 15 8.84 -12.81 -20.32
C THR A 15 7.39 -12.49 -20.00
N LEU A 16 7.06 -12.41 -18.71
CA LEU A 16 5.74 -11.97 -18.25
C LEU A 16 5.41 -10.56 -18.76
N ASP A 17 4.15 -10.25 -19.04
CA ASP A 17 3.69 -8.94 -19.48
C ASP A 17 2.96 -8.23 -18.33
N PHE A 18 3.57 -7.19 -17.77
CA PHE A 18 2.94 -6.32 -16.78
C PHE A 18 2.71 -4.90 -17.30
N PHE A 19 2.54 -4.76 -18.61
CA PHE A 19 2.33 -3.48 -19.26
C PHE A 19 0.99 -3.40 -19.97
N THR A 20 0.58 -4.45 -20.67
CA THR A 20 -0.65 -4.43 -21.46
C THR A 20 -1.88 -4.58 -20.56
N ASP A 21 -2.88 -3.73 -20.73
CA ASP A 21 -4.13 -3.76 -19.96
C ASP A 21 -4.94 -5.08 -20.15
N LYS A 22 -4.66 -5.81 -21.24
CA LYS A 22 -5.21 -7.14 -21.53
C LYS A 22 -4.27 -8.29 -21.16
N SER A 23 -3.21 -8.04 -20.39
CA SER A 23 -2.30 -9.09 -19.99
C SER A 23 -2.97 -10.11 -19.07
N ALA A 24 -2.94 -11.38 -19.48
CA ALA A 24 -3.35 -12.51 -18.65
C ALA A 24 -2.42 -12.70 -17.44
N ASP A 25 -1.20 -12.18 -17.49
CA ASP A 25 -0.24 -12.31 -16.40
C ASP A 25 -0.55 -11.34 -15.25
N ALA A 26 -1.37 -10.31 -15.46
CA ALA A 26 -1.72 -9.36 -14.41
C ALA A 26 -2.34 -10.06 -13.18
N GLY A 27 -3.02 -11.20 -13.38
CA GLY A 27 -3.54 -12.03 -12.29
C GLY A 27 -2.46 -12.59 -11.36
N LEU A 28 -1.19 -12.65 -11.78
CA LEU A 28 -0.08 -13.00 -10.89
C LEU A 28 0.13 -11.94 -9.80
N LEU A 29 -0.16 -10.67 -10.08
CA LEU A 29 -0.13 -9.63 -9.04
C LEU A 29 -1.15 -9.91 -7.94
N ASP A 30 -2.27 -10.55 -8.29
CA ASP A 30 -3.29 -10.95 -7.35
C ASP A 30 -2.93 -12.26 -6.66
N ILE A 31 -2.43 -13.28 -7.37
CA ILE A 31 -2.05 -14.60 -6.79
C ILE A 31 -1.03 -14.47 -5.66
N PHE A 32 -0.04 -13.57 -5.79
CA PHE A 32 0.91 -13.29 -4.72
C PHE A 32 0.36 -12.40 -3.59
N THR A 33 -0.95 -12.13 -3.57
CA THR A 33 -1.65 -11.31 -2.54
C THR A 33 -3.04 -11.80 -2.15
N ILE A 34 -3.54 -12.85 -2.79
CA ILE A 34 -4.82 -13.48 -2.47
C ILE A 34 -4.74 -14.20 -1.10
N ASN A 35 -3.54 -14.46 -0.58
CA ASN A 35 -3.31 -15.17 0.68
C ASN A 35 -2.37 -14.43 1.64
N ASP A 36 -2.86 -13.45 2.39
CA ASP A 36 -2.21 -13.00 3.64
C ASP A 36 -2.87 -13.63 4.89
N GLY A 37 -3.92 -14.45 4.71
CA GLY A 37 -4.56 -15.22 5.77
C GLY A 37 -4.19 -16.70 5.69
N SER A 38 -3.89 -17.34 6.83
CA SER A 38 -3.61 -18.78 6.91
C SER A 38 -4.80 -19.61 6.39
N PRO A 39 -4.62 -20.78 5.74
CA PRO A 39 -5.73 -21.65 5.37
C PRO A 39 -6.60 -22.00 6.59
N GLY A 40 -7.87 -21.60 6.56
CA GLY A 40 -8.82 -21.92 7.62
C GLY A 40 -9.44 -23.28 7.36
N VAL A 41 -9.15 -24.25 8.22
CA VAL A 41 -9.84 -25.53 8.19
C VAL A 41 -11.17 -25.37 8.93
N GLY A 42 -12.28 -25.77 8.31
CA GLY A 42 -13.59 -25.78 8.94
C GLY A 42 -13.59 -26.57 10.26
N ILE A 43 -14.56 -26.26 11.13
CA ILE A 43 -14.69 -26.85 12.46
C ILE A 43 -14.58 -28.38 12.37
N GLY A 44 -13.55 -28.97 12.99
CA GLY A 44 -13.36 -30.41 13.06
C GLY A 44 -12.63 -31.08 11.88
N GLY A 45 -11.96 -30.35 11.00
CA GLY A 45 -11.08 -30.96 9.98
C GLY A 45 -11.78 -31.50 8.73
N LEU A 46 -13.11 -31.39 8.63
CA LEU A 46 -13.90 -31.80 7.46
C LEU A 46 -14.73 -30.60 6.94
N GLY A 47 -14.35 -30.03 5.79
CA GLY A 47 -15.11 -28.97 5.13
C GLY A 47 -14.26 -28.10 4.20
N THR A 48 -14.90 -27.47 3.21
CA THR A 48 -14.29 -26.60 2.18
C THR A 48 -13.30 -25.61 2.78
N THR A 49 -12.08 -25.56 2.25
CA THR A 49 -11.07 -24.56 2.61
C THR A 49 -11.66 -23.16 2.37
N PHE A 50 -11.92 -22.43 3.44
CA PHE A 50 -12.25 -21.02 3.36
C PHE A 50 -10.98 -20.21 3.61
N MET A 51 -10.81 -19.14 2.85
CA MET A 51 -9.72 -18.20 3.01
C MET A 51 -9.95 -17.43 4.31
N VAL A 52 -9.01 -17.48 5.26
CA VAL A 52 -9.11 -16.69 6.50
C VAL A 52 -8.96 -15.20 6.18
N GLN A 53 -9.63 -14.38 6.98
CA GLN A 53 -9.58 -12.94 6.89
C GLN A 53 -8.13 -12.44 6.93
N PRO A 54 -7.74 -11.46 6.09
CA PRO A 54 -6.36 -10.98 6.02
C PRO A 54 -5.88 -10.48 7.39
N THR A 55 -4.65 -10.84 7.78
CA THR A 55 -4.04 -10.44 9.07
C THR A 55 -3.20 -9.18 8.90
N MET A 56 -2.96 -8.41 9.98
CA MET A 56 -2.01 -7.29 9.93
C MET A 56 -0.62 -7.80 9.54
N THR A 57 -0.12 -7.34 8.39
CA THR A 57 1.25 -7.60 7.95
C THR A 57 2.03 -6.30 7.95
N ALA A 58 3.06 -6.22 8.80
CA ALA A 58 3.96 -5.08 8.84
C ALA A 58 4.70 -4.94 7.49
N GLY A 59 4.87 -3.70 7.03
CA GLY A 59 5.53 -3.40 5.75
C GLY A 59 4.62 -3.36 4.53
N ASN A 60 3.33 -3.72 4.65
CA ASN A 60 2.37 -3.64 3.55
C ASN A 60 1.63 -2.30 3.54
N VAL A 61 1.60 -1.66 2.38
CA VAL A 61 0.97 -0.36 2.13
C VAL A 61 -0.36 -0.56 1.41
N ASN A 62 -1.43 0.07 1.92
CA ASN A 62 -2.69 0.07 1.19
C ASN A 62 -2.65 1.04 0.00
N LEU A 63 -2.82 0.51 -1.21
CA LEU A 63 -2.91 1.21 -2.49
C LEU A 63 -4.16 2.06 -2.65
N ASN A 64 -4.96 2.27 -1.63
CA ASN A 64 -6.08 3.17 -1.64
C ASN A 64 -6.00 4.19 -0.50
N SER A 65 -4.96 4.13 0.33
CA SER A 65 -4.76 5.07 1.44
C SER A 65 -4.06 6.35 0.99
N LEU A 66 -4.18 7.38 1.80
CA LEU A 66 -3.40 8.62 1.74
C LEU A 66 -2.55 8.68 3.02
N TYR A 67 -1.37 9.29 2.93
CA TYR A 67 -0.44 9.66 3.98
C TYR A 67 -0.46 11.19 4.18
N LEU A 68 0.11 11.73 5.26
CA LEU A 68 0.27 13.17 5.47
C LEU A 68 1.66 13.60 5.01
N ASP A 69 1.76 14.49 4.03
CA ASP A 69 3.08 14.97 3.56
C ASP A 69 3.79 15.75 4.68
N PRO A 70 4.98 15.30 5.15
CA PRO A 70 5.73 16.01 6.17
C PRO A 70 6.18 17.41 5.71
N ASN A 71 6.17 17.70 4.41
CA ASN A 71 6.64 18.96 3.85
C ASN A 71 5.51 19.92 3.43
N ASN A 72 4.25 19.49 3.44
CA ASN A 72 3.15 20.29 2.90
C ASN A 72 1.82 20.17 3.66
N SER A 73 1.74 19.44 4.79
CA SER A 73 0.53 19.29 5.62
C SER A 73 -0.75 18.83 4.88
N ASN A 74 -0.62 18.48 3.59
CA ASN A 74 -1.68 17.96 2.75
C ASN A 74 -1.65 16.43 2.82
N LEU A 75 -2.80 15.80 2.63
CA LEU A 75 -2.86 14.36 2.42
C LEU A 75 -2.13 14.04 1.11
N ALA A 76 -0.90 13.54 1.21
CA ALA A 76 -0.14 13.03 0.10
C ALA A 76 -0.38 11.52 -0.06
N PRO A 77 -0.38 10.99 -1.27
CA PRO A 77 -0.41 9.55 -1.50
C PRO A 77 0.59 8.71 -0.68
N VAL A 78 0.20 7.50 -0.23
CA VAL A 78 1.21 6.49 0.18
C VAL A 78 1.89 5.95 -1.08
N GLY A 79 3.23 6.01 -1.12
CA GLY A 79 4.03 5.56 -2.28
C GLY A 79 5.35 6.28 -2.56
N PRO A 80 5.63 7.52 -2.07
CA PRO A 80 6.90 8.20 -2.38
C PRO A 80 8.16 7.39 -2.02
N PRO A 81 8.25 6.63 -0.90
CA PRO A 81 9.46 5.86 -0.60
C PRO A 81 9.64 4.62 -1.49
N ILE A 82 8.55 3.93 -1.84
CA ILE A 82 8.59 2.68 -2.62
C ILE A 82 9.06 2.96 -4.05
N LEU A 83 8.49 3.98 -4.69
CA LEU A 83 8.88 4.36 -6.05
C LEU A 83 10.21 5.12 -6.10
N ALA A 84 10.60 5.81 -5.02
CA ALA A 84 11.92 6.43 -4.92
C ALA A 84 13.04 5.38 -4.82
N GLY A 85 12.79 4.20 -4.26
CA GLY A 85 13.75 3.09 -4.18
C GLY A 85 13.71 2.12 -5.37
N ALA A 86 12.78 2.30 -6.31
CA ALA A 86 12.63 1.40 -7.45
C ALA A 86 13.80 1.54 -8.45
N LEU A 87 14.25 0.42 -9.00
CA LEU A 87 15.24 0.42 -10.09
C LEU A 87 14.53 0.70 -11.41
N TRP A 88 14.69 1.93 -11.90
CA TRP A 88 14.06 2.40 -13.14
C TRP A 88 14.79 1.93 -14.39
N ASP A 89 16.10 1.79 -14.29
CA ASP A 89 16.99 1.39 -15.39
C ASP A 89 17.97 0.32 -14.91
N ASP A 90 17.87 -0.88 -15.47
CA ASP A 90 18.76 -1.99 -15.15
C ASP A 90 20.22 -1.74 -15.61
N SER A 91 20.43 -0.74 -16.47
CA SER A 91 21.76 -0.35 -16.97
C SER A 91 22.41 0.79 -16.19
N SER A 92 21.72 1.39 -15.22
CA SER A 92 22.24 2.46 -14.37
C SER A 92 22.14 2.10 -12.90
N SER A 93 23.27 2.09 -12.19
CA SER A 93 23.34 1.92 -10.73
C SER A 93 22.86 3.14 -9.94
N THR A 94 22.51 4.23 -10.64
CA THR A 94 21.92 5.41 -10.00
C THR A 94 20.41 5.28 -9.97
N VAL A 95 19.84 5.35 -8.76
CA VAL A 95 18.40 5.50 -8.50
C VAL A 95 17.94 6.91 -8.87
N ALA A 96 18.37 7.41 -10.02
CA ALA A 96 17.98 8.70 -10.52
C ALA A 96 16.68 8.49 -11.31
N ALA A 97 15.57 8.99 -10.77
CA ALA A 97 14.39 9.30 -11.56
C ALA A 97 14.78 10.41 -12.56
N MET A 98 15.47 10.03 -13.64
CA MET A 98 15.96 10.95 -14.65
C MET A 98 14.80 11.37 -15.53
N GLY A 99 14.20 12.52 -15.18
CA GLY A 99 13.20 13.19 -15.98
C GLY A 99 12.78 14.49 -15.32
N VAL A 100 13.16 15.62 -15.93
CA VAL A 100 12.71 16.95 -15.52
C VAL A 100 11.18 17.01 -15.74
N GLY A 101 10.40 17.06 -14.66
CA GLY A 101 8.98 17.43 -14.68
C GLY A 101 7.93 16.31 -14.65
N ASP A 102 8.14 15.15 -15.27
CA ASP A 102 7.02 14.21 -15.54
C ASP A 102 7.19 12.76 -15.07
N GLN A 103 8.35 12.33 -14.57
CA GLN A 103 8.60 10.96 -14.08
C GLN A 103 9.33 10.90 -12.73
N THR A 104 9.03 11.81 -11.79
CA THR A 104 9.52 11.65 -10.41
C THR A 104 8.64 10.66 -9.62
N ALA A 105 9.21 10.00 -8.60
CA ALA A 105 8.44 9.13 -7.69
C ALA A 105 7.20 9.86 -7.14
N GLN A 106 7.32 11.15 -6.82
CA GLN A 106 6.22 11.97 -6.34
C GLN A 106 5.13 12.18 -7.42
N THR A 107 5.51 12.53 -8.65
CA THR A 107 4.58 12.71 -9.78
C THR A 107 3.82 11.41 -10.07
N MET A 108 4.52 10.29 -10.15
CA MET A 108 3.90 8.98 -10.43
C MET A 108 2.94 8.56 -9.32
N THR A 109 3.33 8.79 -8.06
CA THR A 109 2.44 8.50 -6.95
C THR A 109 1.18 9.38 -7.00
N SER A 110 1.33 10.68 -7.31
CA SER A 110 0.19 11.60 -7.49
C SER A 110 -0.77 11.12 -8.57
N ARG A 111 -0.24 10.70 -9.73
CA ARG A 111 -1.05 10.17 -10.84
C ARG A 111 -1.78 8.88 -10.49
N LEU A 112 -1.12 7.95 -9.81
CA LEU A 112 -1.75 6.73 -9.30
C LEU A 112 -2.91 7.05 -8.34
N VAL A 113 -2.75 8.06 -7.49
CA VAL A 113 -3.81 8.46 -6.55
C VAL A 113 -4.98 9.15 -7.21
N ASN A 114 -4.71 10.06 -8.13
CA ASN A 114 -5.78 10.70 -8.89
C ASN A 114 -6.60 9.68 -9.67
N ALA A 115 -5.95 8.62 -10.18
CA ALA A 115 -6.63 7.56 -10.89
C ALA A 115 -7.47 6.62 -10.00
N ARG A 116 -7.28 6.63 -8.67
CA ARG A 116 -8.05 5.82 -7.71
C ARG A 116 -8.97 6.62 -6.79
N SER A 117 -8.91 7.94 -6.80
CA SER A 117 -9.73 8.80 -5.93
C SER A 117 -11.22 8.72 -6.27
N ALA A 118 -11.56 8.52 -7.55
CA ALA A 118 -12.93 8.31 -8.01
C ALA A 118 -13.39 6.85 -7.86
N THR A 119 -12.49 5.88 -8.11
CA THR A 119 -12.78 4.45 -8.02
C THR A 119 -11.62 3.71 -7.32
N PRO A 120 -11.80 3.27 -6.07
CA PRO A 120 -10.76 2.53 -5.35
C PRO A 120 -10.38 1.24 -6.10
N MET A 121 -9.10 0.89 -6.09
CA MET A 121 -8.62 -0.38 -6.62
C MET A 121 -9.18 -1.52 -5.77
N GLN A 122 -9.75 -2.54 -6.42
CA GLN A 122 -10.30 -3.73 -5.79
C GLN A 122 -9.20 -4.78 -5.60
N ASN A 123 -8.31 -4.90 -6.59
CA ASN A 123 -7.19 -5.85 -6.59
C ASN A 123 -5.91 -5.18 -7.14
N LYS A 124 -4.79 -5.90 -7.11
CA LYS A 124 -3.49 -5.36 -7.55
C LYS A 124 -3.31 -5.48 -9.05
N ALA A 125 -3.95 -6.45 -9.71
CA ALA A 125 -3.96 -6.56 -11.16
C ALA A 125 -4.45 -5.26 -11.82
N GLU A 126 -5.33 -4.51 -11.17
CA GLU A 126 -5.77 -3.18 -11.61
C GLU A 126 -4.64 -2.15 -11.77
N LEU A 127 -3.45 -2.39 -11.19
CA LEU A 127 -2.27 -1.56 -11.47
C LEU A 127 -1.85 -1.62 -12.95
N ILE A 128 -2.28 -2.68 -13.65
CA ILE A 128 -2.01 -2.95 -15.06
C ILE A 128 -3.31 -2.91 -15.87
N THR A 129 -4.35 -3.60 -15.41
CA THR A 129 -5.57 -3.86 -16.18
C THR A 129 -6.54 -2.68 -16.20
N ARG A 130 -6.37 -1.70 -15.30
CA ARG A 130 -7.21 -0.51 -15.29
C ARG A 130 -6.89 0.34 -16.52
N ALA A 131 -7.93 0.62 -17.30
CA ALA A 131 -7.82 1.36 -18.55
C ALA A 131 -7.04 2.66 -18.37
N SER A 132 -6.02 2.86 -19.21
CA SER A 132 -5.15 4.04 -19.22
C SER A 132 -4.34 4.28 -17.94
N LEU A 133 -4.42 3.44 -16.90
CA LEU A 133 -3.67 3.66 -15.66
C LEU A 133 -2.16 3.57 -15.86
N PRO A 134 -1.60 2.52 -16.51
CA PRO A 134 -0.15 2.42 -16.70
C PRO A 134 0.42 3.62 -17.46
N THR A 135 -0.27 4.06 -18.52
CA THR A 135 0.12 5.21 -19.35
C THR A 135 -0.17 6.56 -18.67
N THR A 136 -1.08 6.60 -17.70
CA THR A 136 -1.29 7.80 -16.87
C THR A 136 -0.14 7.94 -15.89
N ILE A 137 0.21 6.88 -15.15
CA ILE A 137 1.29 6.92 -14.16
C ILE A 137 2.63 7.23 -14.85
N LEU A 138 2.92 6.49 -15.92
CA LEU A 138 4.12 6.60 -16.76
C LEU A 138 3.74 7.01 -18.18
N PRO A 139 3.56 8.32 -18.46
CA PRO A 139 3.21 8.81 -19.78
C PRO A 139 4.36 8.59 -20.77
N THR A 140 3.98 8.29 -22.02
CA THR A 140 4.91 8.16 -23.13
C THR A 140 5.59 9.49 -23.41
N ALA A 141 6.90 9.57 -23.18
CA ALA A 141 7.72 10.72 -23.59
C ALA A 141 8.39 10.46 -24.95
N ALA A 142 8.55 11.52 -25.75
CA ALA A 142 8.97 11.45 -27.15
C ALA A 142 10.38 10.87 -27.41
N ASN A 143 11.23 10.78 -26.38
CA ASN A 143 12.63 10.30 -26.47
C ASN A 143 12.99 9.29 -25.35
N ASP A 144 12.00 8.77 -24.64
CA ASP A 144 12.23 7.77 -23.60
C ASP A 144 12.28 6.40 -24.27
N PRO A 145 13.22 5.49 -23.92
CA PRO A 145 13.18 4.10 -24.36
C PRO A 145 11.96 3.38 -23.74
N GLN A 146 10.77 3.76 -24.20
CA GLN A 146 9.46 3.17 -23.96
C GLN A 146 9.37 1.73 -24.49
N ALA A 147 10.36 1.29 -25.27
CA ALA A 147 10.56 -0.10 -25.65
C ALA A 147 11.18 -0.94 -24.53
N VAL A 148 11.75 -0.32 -23.49
CA VAL A 148 12.38 -1.05 -22.39
C VAL A 148 11.30 -1.45 -21.39
N LYS A 149 10.93 -2.72 -21.48
CA LYS A 149 9.98 -3.41 -20.59
C LYS A 149 10.20 -3.08 -19.12
N ALA A 150 11.46 -3.04 -18.67
CA ALA A 150 11.80 -2.73 -17.28
C ALA A 150 11.19 -1.38 -16.81
N ARG A 151 11.32 -0.31 -17.61
CA ARG A 151 10.79 1.02 -17.25
C ARG A 151 9.26 1.04 -17.14
N ARG A 152 8.57 0.25 -17.95
CA ARG A 152 7.10 0.22 -17.97
C ARG A 152 6.50 -0.58 -16.83
N GLU A 153 7.18 -1.64 -16.43
CA GLU A 153 6.69 -2.53 -15.38
C GLU A 153 7.17 -2.11 -13.98
N VAL A 154 8.08 -1.14 -13.87
CA VAL A 154 8.69 -0.71 -12.60
C VAL A 154 7.68 -0.41 -11.50
N VAL A 155 6.55 0.23 -11.80
CA VAL A 155 5.50 0.52 -10.81
C VAL A 155 4.85 -0.77 -10.34
N ALA A 156 4.45 -1.64 -11.27
CA ALA A 156 3.89 -2.96 -10.94
C ALA A 156 4.88 -3.82 -10.16
N ARG A 157 6.15 -3.82 -10.54
CA ARG A 157 7.24 -4.58 -9.90
C ARG A 157 7.52 -4.08 -8.49
N ALA A 158 7.73 -2.78 -8.31
CA ALA A 158 8.03 -2.17 -7.01
C ALA A 158 6.86 -2.32 -6.02
N MET A 159 5.62 -2.30 -6.51
CA MET A 159 4.43 -2.32 -5.67
C MET A 159 3.95 -3.74 -5.36
N SER A 160 4.35 -4.74 -6.15
CA SER A 160 3.77 -6.08 -6.04
C SER A 160 3.98 -6.72 -4.66
N SER A 161 5.16 -6.61 -4.06
CA SER A 161 5.46 -7.31 -2.81
C SER A 161 5.09 -6.56 -1.53
N VAL A 162 4.82 -5.26 -1.63
CA VAL A 162 4.67 -4.37 -0.47
C VAL A 162 3.30 -3.70 -0.40
N SER A 163 2.34 -4.13 -1.23
CA SER A 163 1.07 -3.44 -1.33
C SER A 163 -0.15 -4.34 -1.25
N GLN A 164 -1.26 -3.75 -0.81
CA GLN A 164 -2.57 -4.39 -0.69
C GLN A 164 -3.68 -3.36 -1.00
N THR A 165 -4.89 -3.82 -1.32
CA THR A 165 -6.01 -2.93 -1.68
C THR A 165 -7.15 -2.95 -0.65
N ARG A 166 -7.18 -3.98 0.20
CA ARG A 166 -8.36 -4.39 0.96
C ARG A 166 -8.38 -3.95 2.42
N VAL A 167 -7.24 -3.78 3.06
CA VAL A 167 -7.15 -3.60 4.53
C VAL A 167 -6.68 -2.21 4.88
N TRP A 168 -7.39 -1.48 5.73
CA TRP A 168 -6.85 -0.27 6.35
C TRP A 168 -6.03 -0.63 7.57
N ASN A 169 -4.73 -0.35 7.51
CA ASN A 169 -3.81 -0.48 8.62
C ASN A 169 -3.74 0.87 9.32
N VAL A 170 -4.28 0.97 10.54
CA VAL A 170 -4.35 2.22 11.32
C VAL A 170 -3.58 2.05 12.62
N LEU A 171 -2.73 3.02 12.95
CA LEU A 171 -2.15 3.18 14.28
C LEU A 171 -2.89 4.31 14.98
N ILE A 172 -3.44 4.02 16.15
CA ILE A 172 -4.14 4.98 17.02
C ILE A 172 -3.27 5.17 18.25
N ASP A 173 -2.88 6.42 18.49
CA ASP A 173 -2.21 6.83 19.71
C ASP A 173 -3.27 7.22 20.74
N VAL A 174 -3.32 6.50 21.86
CA VAL A 174 -4.30 6.69 22.93
C VAL A 174 -3.59 7.13 24.19
N VAL A 175 -3.81 8.39 24.57
CA VAL A 175 -3.36 8.96 25.84
C VAL A 175 -4.51 8.89 26.84
N ALA A 176 -4.40 7.98 27.80
CA ALA A 176 -5.37 7.83 28.88
C ALA A 176 -4.88 8.54 30.14
N GLN A 177 -5.62 9.56 30.58
CA GLN A 177 -5.29 10.34 31.78
C GLN A 177 -6.29 10.04 32.90
N SER A 178 -5.78 9.84 34.11
CA SER A 178 -6.54 9.73 35.35
C SER A 178 -6.22 10.90 36.27
N GLY A 179 -7.21 11.39 37.02
CA GLY A 179 -7.06 12.54 37.89
C GLY A 179 -8.40 13.05 38.41
N HIS A 180 -8.42 14.28 38.91
CA HIS A 180 -9.61 14.88 39.50
C HIS A 180 -9.81 16.34 39.09
N PHE A 181 -11.01 16.88 39.28
CA PHE A 181 -11.28 18.30 39.05
C PHE A 181 -10.86 19.17 40.23
N LYS A 182 -10.47 20.41 39.95
CA LYS A 182 -10.33 21.46 40.96
C LYS A 182 -11.67 21.72 41.66
N PRO A 183 -11.68 22.16 42.93
CA PRO A 183 -12.89 22.66 43.57
C PRO A 183 -13.50 23.82 42.75
N ASN A 184 -14.81 23.75 42.48
CA ASN A 184 -15.56 24.69 41.62
C ASN A 184 -15.18 24.70 40.13
N ALA A 185 -14.71 23.56 39.59
CA ALA A 185 -14.44 23.42 38.16
C ALA A 185 -15.66 23.77 37.29
N SER A 186 -15.41 24.50 36.20
CA SER A 186 -16.42 24.89 35.22
C SER A 186 -16.06 24.46 33.80
N ASN A 187 -14.84 23.97 33.58
CA ASN A 187 -14.33 23.58 32.28
C ASN A 187 -13.51 22.27 32.34
N LEU A 188 -13.82 21.33 31.45
CA LEU A 188 -13.13 20.03 31.36
C LEU A 188 -11.63 20.14 31.04
N GLN A 189 -11.25 21.07 30.17
CA GLN A 189 -9.90 21.19 29.60
C GLN A 189 -8.91 21.83 30.58
N ASN A 190 -9.34 22.82 31.36
CA ASN A 190 -8.45 23.66 32.18
C ASN A 190 -8.50 23.32 33.68
N ASP A 191 -9.56 22.62 34.12
CA ASP A 191 -9.79 22.36 35.54
C ASP A 191 -9.55 20.90 35.95
N PHE A 192 -9.27 20.01 34.99
CA PHE A 192 -8.86 18.63 35.27
C PHE A 192 -7.37 18.59 35.62
N ILE A 193 -7.05 18.11 36.82
CA ILE A 193 -5.69 17.88 37.29
C ILE A 193 -5.37 16.40 37.01
N VAL A 194 -4.36 16.17 36.18
CA VAL A 194 -3.86 14.83 35.84
C VAL A 194 -2.95 14.33 36.96
N GLU A 195 -3.25 13.15 37.49
CA GLU A 195 -2.44 12.46 38.51
C GLU A 195 -1.72 11.23 37.95
N GLY A 196 -2.20 10.69 36.84
CA GLY A 196 -1.59 9.58 36.13
C GLY A 196 -1.89 9.66 34.65
N GLU A 197 -0.93 9.24 33.84
CA GLU A 197 -1.04 9.20 32.38
C GLU A 197 -0.47 7.87 31.88
N GLN A 198 -1.17 7.23 30.94
CA GLN A 198 -0.73 6.01 30.30
C GLN A 198 -0.97 6.10 28.80
N HIS A 199 0.04 5.71 28.02
CA HIS A 199 0.00 5.72 26.56
C HIS A 199 -0.18 4.30 26.03
N TYR A 200 -1.07 4.15 25.05
CA TYR A 200 -1.31 2.91 24.34
C TYR A 200 -1.22 3.14 22.83
N TRP A 201 -0.46 2.30 22.15
CA TRP A 201 -0.50 2.22 20.69
C TRP A 201 -1.41 1.08 20.28
N VAL A 202 -2.48 1.43 19.55
CA VAL A 202 -3.45 0.47 19.05
C VAL A 202 -3.26 0.34 17.54
N HIS A 203 -2.83 -0.83 17.10
CA HIS A 203 -2.76 -1.21 15.69
C HIS A 203 -4.05 -1.94 15.31
N VAL A 204 -4.76 -1.44 14.30
CA VAL A 204 -6.03 -2.03 13.83
C VAL A 204 -5.94 -2.29 12.33
N ALA A 205 -6.32 -3.50 11.91
CA ALA A 205 -6.67 -3.79 10.53
C ALA A 205 -8.19 -3.72 10.36
N ILE A 206 -8.67 -3.01 9.35
CA ILE A 206 -10.09 -2.93 9.01
C ILE A 206 -10.28 -3.37 7.55
N ASP A 207 -11.17 -4.32 7.29
CA ASP A 207 -11.53 -4.68 5.93
C ASP A 207 -12.37 -3.57 5.30
N ARG A 208 -11.89 -3.00 4.20
CA ARG A 208 -12.51 -1.87 3.49
C ARG A 208 -13.90 -2.21 2.95
N PHE A 209 -14.15 -3.47 2.59
CA PHE A 209 -15.43 -3.86 2.01
C PHE A 209 -16.53 -4.05 3.05
N THR A 210 -16.17 -4.59 4.21
CA THR A 210 -17.14 -4.98 5.24
C THR A 210 -17.15 -4.03 6.42
N GLY A 211 -16.13 -3.17 6.57
CA GLY A 211 -15.94 -2.30 7.73
C GLY A 211 -15.58 -3.05 9.01
N GLN A 212 -15.35 -4.36 8.93
CA GLN A 212 -15.05 -5.19 10.10
C GLN A 212 -13.59 -5.03 10.51
N VAL A 213 -13.35 -4.98 11.82
CA VAL A 213 -12.00 -5.12 12.37
C VAL A 213 -11.59 -6.58 12.22
N ILE A 214 -10.51 -6.80 11.47
CA ILE A 214 -10.04 -8.14 11.12
C ILE A 214 -8.87 -8.57 12.01
N ASP A 215 -8.14 -7.60 12.55
CA ASP A 215 -7.07 -7.82 13.51
C ASP A 215 -6.85 -6.56 14.34
N LYS A 216 -6.35 -6.75 15.57
CA LYS A 216 -6.06 -5.69 16.53
C LYS A 216 -4.93 -6.10 17.45
N GLN A 217 -3.92 -5.25 17.55
CA GLN A 217 -2.83 -5.35 18.51
C GLN A 217 -2.79 -4.08 19.37
N ILE A 218 -2.61 -4.25 20.67
CA ILE A 218 -2.48 -3.13 21.62
C ILE A 218 -1.13 -3.28 22.31
N GLU A 219 -0.34 -2.21 22.28
CA GLU A 219 0.94 -2.09 22.95
C GLU A 219 0.87 -1.00 24.01
N VAL A 220 1.42 -1.29 25.19
CA VAL A 220 1.58 -0.31 26.26
C VAL A 220 2.91 0.39 26.04
N VAL A 221 2.88 1.72 25.92
CA VAL A 221 4.10 2.51 25.79
C VAL A 221 4.69 2.70 27.19
N ASN A 222 5.92 2.24 27.37
CA ASN A 222 6.68 2.47 28.59
C ASN A 222 7.77 3.50 28.28
N GLU A 223 7.72 4.65 28.96
CA GLU A 223 8.78 5.68 28.94
C GLU A 223 9.81 5.46 30.04
#